data_AF-A0A937F7C2-F1
#
_entry.id   AF-A0A937F7C2-F1
#
_cell.length_a   1.000
_cell.length_b   1.000
_cell.length_c   1.000
_cell.angle_alpha   90.00
_cell.angle_beta   90.00
_cell.angle_gamma   90.00
#
_symmetry.space_group_name_H-M   'P 1'
#
loop_
_entity.id
_entity.type
_entity.pdbx_description
1 polymer ?
#
loop_
_entity_poly.entity_id
_entity_poly.type
_entity_poly.pdbx_seq_one_letter_code
_entity_poly.pdbx_strand_id
1 'polypeptide(L)'
;MKEPAKISDELLLDYIDGNLSHTDRLIIEEACKHSPWKERLKELSLLNSSLLSLHETWSEPDEAFNVGIMKNIYAYDMAPKISRKYIILLSALLFTCIIGCISLPSLPASYINQLPTIQYYINQLNISALQNSLSINIQFVIEGSLFVCALLSLILIDRIILKPFFLKRKTDSMH
;
A
#
# COMPACT_ATOMS: atom_id res chain seq x y z
N MET A 1 50.76 2.84 -18.23
CA MET A 1 50.88 1.38 -18.02
C MET A 1 50.78 1.15 -16.52
N LYS A 2 49.69 0.53 -16.03
CA LYS A 2 49.55 0.17 -14.61
C LYS A 2 50.26 -1.18 -14.41
N GLU A 3 51.15 -1.26 -13.43
CA GLU A 3 51.80 -2.52 -13.04
C GLU A 3 50.75 -3.59 -12.73
N PRO A 4 51.00 -4.87 -13.04
CA PRO A 4 50.08 -5.94 -12.67
C PRO A 4 49.98 -5.97 -11.14
N ALA A 5 48.76 -5.76 -10.63
CA ALA A 5 48.51 -5.75 -9.19
C ALA A 5 49.01 -7.07 -8.58
N LYS A 6 50.04 -6.97 -7.75
CA LYS A 6 50.60 -8.12 -7.04
C LYS A 6 49.60 -8.50 -5.95
N ILE A 7 48.92 -9.62 -6.14
CA ILE A 7 47.94 -10.13 -5.19
C ILE A 7 48.68 -10.57 -3.93
N SER A 8 48.27 -10.02 -2.79
CA SER A 8 48.79 -10.34 -1.46
C SER A 8 47.69 -10.95 -0.59
N ASP A 9 48.08 -11.66 0.47
CA ASP A 9 47.15 -12.21 1.46
C ASP A 9 46.35 -11.09 2.16
N GLU A 10 46.93 -9.90 2.36
CA GLU A 10 46.24 -8.72 2.89
C GLU A 10 45.06 -8.30 2.00
N LEU A 11 45.27 -8.29 0.69
CA LEU A 11 44.26 -7.90 -0.29
C LEU A 11 43.14 -8.95 -0.40
N LEU A 12 43.43 -10.23 -0.10
CA LEU A 12 42.41 -11.29 0.02
C LEU A 12 41.61 -11.17 1.33
N LEU A 13 42.22 -10.71 2.42
CA LEU A 13 41.51 -10.43 3.66
C LEU A 13 40.58 -9.22 3.52
N ASP A 14 41.05 -8.14 2.89
CA ASP A 14 40.22 -6.96 2.58
C ASP A 14 39.02 -7.31 1.67
N TYR A 15 39.17 -8.34 0.82
CA TYR A 15 38.07 -8.89 0.03
C TYR A 15 37.03 -9.61 0.90
N ILE A 16 37.49 -10.43 1.86
CA ILE A 16 36.62 -11.15 2.80
C ILE A 16 35.87 -10.15 3.70
N ASP A 17 36.52 -9.07 4.12
CA ASP A 17 35.94 -8.03 4.96
C ASP A 17 35.04 -7.04 4.17
N GLY A 18 35.09 -7.09 2.84
CA GLY A 18 34.28 -6.23 1.96
C GLY A 18 34.80 -4.80 1.81
N ASN A 19 36.01 -4.49 2.29
CA ASN A 19 36.60 -3.15 2.27
C ASN A 19 37.19 -2.72 0.92
N LEU A 20 37.21 -3.62 -0.06
CA LEU A 20 37.78 -3.34 -1.38
C LEU A 20 36.89 -2.50 -2.28
N SER A 21 37.55 -1.66 -3.09
CA SER A 21 36.96 -0.92 -4.19
C SER A 21 36.44 -1.89 -5.28
N HIS A 22 35.45 -1.44 -6.07
CA HIS A 22 34.86 -2.26 -7.14
C HIS A 22 35.91 -2.73 -8.18
N THR A 23 36.95 -1.92 -8.44
CA THR A 23 38.01 -2.30 -9.37
C THR A 23 38.91 -3.40 -8.82
N ASP A 24 39.20 -3.37 -7.52
CA ASP A 24 40.09 -4.36 -6.88
C ASP A 24 39.38 -5.70 -6.66
N ARG A 25 38.06 -5.66 -6.41
CA ARG A 25 37.23 -6.87 -6.37
C ARG A 25 37.27 -7.64 -7.69
N LEU A 26 37.15 -6.95 -8.83
CA LEU A 26 37.22 -7.58 -10.15
C LEU A 26 38.58 -8.24 -10.41
N ILE A 27 39.67 -7.61 -9.94
CA ILE A 27 41.03 -8.16 -10.06
C ILE A 27 41.16 -9.46 -9.26
N ILE A 28 40.60 -9.52 -8.05
CA ILE A 28 40.61 -10.73 -7.21
C ILE A 28 39.71 -11.82 -7.78
N GLU A 29 38.51 -11.47 -8.26
CA GLU A 29 37.60 -12.41 -8.90
C GLU A 29 38.22 -13.02 -10.15
N GLU A 30 38.93 -12.22 -10.95
CA GLU A 30 39.65 -12.70 -12.13
C GLU A 30 40.85 -13.57 -11.73
N ALA A 31 41.60 -13.20 -10.70
CA ALA A 31 42.70 -14.00 -10.20
C ALA A 31 42.28 -15.31 -9.52
N CYS A 32 41.10 -15.34 -8.91
CA CYS A 32 40.50 -16.53 -8.31
C CYS A 32 39.94 -17.50 -9.37
N LYS A 33 39.90 -17.12 -10.66
CA LYS A 33 39.74 -18.08 -11.76
C LYS A 33 40.97 -18.96 -11.93
N HIS A 34 42.14 -18.51 -11.48
CA HIS A 34 43.37 -19.30 -11.45
C HIS A 34 43.52 -20.04 -10.10
N SER A 35 43.95 -21.31 -10.17
CA SER A 35 43.90 -22.29 -9.07
C SER A 35 44.52 -21.86 -7.72
N PRO A 36 45.70 -21.21 -7.64
CA PRO A 36 46.38 -21.05 -6.35
C PRO A 36 45.68 -20.05 -5.42
N TRP A 37 45.13 -18.96 -5.96
CA TRP A 37 44.49 -17.92 -5.16
C TRP A 37 43.09 -18.32 -4.68
N LYS A 38 42.41 -19.18 -5.45
CA LYS A 38 41.12 -19.75 -5.06
C LYS A 38 41.22 -20.65 -3.83
N GLU A 39 42.28 -21.46 -3.75
CA GLU A 39 42.53 -22.31 -2.58
C GLU A 39 42.91 -21.45 -1.37
N ARG A 40 43.77 -20.45 -1.57
CA ARG A 40 44.17 -19.53 -0.49
C ARG A 40 43.00 -18.73 0.07
N LEU A 41 42.11 -18.22 -0.79
CA LEU A 41 40.90 -17.51 -0.37
C LEU A 41 39.97 -18.42 0.45
N LYS A 42 39.82 -19.69 0.06
CA LYS A 42 39.03 -20.67 0.82
C LYS A 42 39.61 -20.92 2.22
N GLU A 43 40.92 -21.06 2.34
CA GLU A 43 41.59 -21.23 3.64
C GLU A 43 41.34 -20.02 4.55
N LEU A 44 41.52 -18.80 4.03
CA LEU A 44 41.28 -17.57 4.77
C LEU A 44 39.80 -17.41 5.16
N SER A 45 38.87 -17.76 4.27
CA SER A 45 37.43 -17.75 4.57
C SER A 45 37.06 -18.76 5.65
N LEU A 46 37.66 -19.96 5.64
CA LEU A 46 37.45 -20.97 6.68
C LEU A 46 37.97 -20.47 8.03
N LEU A 47 39.16 -19.88 8.07
CA LEU A 47 39.72 -19.28 9.27
C LEU A 47 38.82 -18.16 9.80
N ASN A 48 38.37 -17.23 8.95
CA ASN A 48 37.49 -16.15 9.37
C ASN A 48 36.17 -16.69 9.95
N SER A 49 35.54 -17.66 9.27
CA SER A 49 34.30 -18.27 9.77
C SER A 49 34.49 -18.99 11.12
N SER A 50 35.64 -19.65 11.33
CA SER A 50 35.94 -20.29 12.61
C SER A 50 36.16 -19.29 13.74
N LEU A 51 36.81 -18.16 13.45
CA LEU A 51 37.02 -17.08 14.43
C LEU A 51 35.71 -16.36 14.76
N LEU A 52 34.85 -16.13 13.77
CA LEU A 52 33.51 -15.57 13.98
C LEU A 52 32.65 -16.49 14.83
N SER A 53 32.68 -17.80 14.60
CA SER A 53 31.93 -18.76 15.42
C SER A 53 32.41 -18.82 16.87
N LEU A 54 33.71 -18.59 17.11
CA LEU A 54 34.25 -18.44 18.46
C LEU A 54 33.78 -17.12 19.09
N HIS A 55 33.67 -16.04 18.31
CA HIS A 55 33.20 -14.74 18.78
C HIS A 55 31.70 -14.72 19.09
N GLU A 56 30.87 -15.43 18.31
CA GLU A 56 29.42 -15.53 18.52
C GLU A 56 29.05 -16.16 19.88
N THR A 57 29.93 -16.95 20.49
CA THR A 57 29.71 -17.47 21.86
C THR A 57 29.77 -16.41 22.97
N TRP A 58 30.19 -15.17 22.65
CA TRP A 58 30.42 -14.10 23.64
C TRP A 58 29.36 -12.99 23.62
N SER A 59 28.42 -12.98 22.68
CA SER A 59 27.38 -11.95 22.61
C SER A 59 26.02 -12.56 22.31
N GLU A 60 25.35 -13.06 23.35
CA GLU A 60 23.89 -13.17 23.28
C GLU A 60 23.33 -11.74 23.11
N PRO A 61 22.59 -11.46 22.03
CA PRO A 61 21.97 -10.16 21.86
C PRO A 61 20.95 -9.95 22.99
N ASP A 62 20.97 -8.75 23.58
CA ASP A 62 20.04 -8.36 24.65
C ASP A 62 18.60 -8.69 24.25
N GLU A 63 17.83 -9.25 25.18
CA GLU A 63 16.44 -9.66 24.96
C GLU A 63 15.60 -8.47 24.44
N ALA A 64 15.94 -7.25 24.89
CA ALA A 64 15.35 -6.02 24.40
C ALA A 64 15.59 -5.75 22.90
N PHE A 65 16.76 -6.11 22.38
CA PHE A 65 17.10 -6.00 20.96
C PHE A 65 16.30 -7.02 20.13
N ASN A 66 16.21 -8.27 20.57
CA ASN A 66 15.41 -9.29 19.90
C ASN A 66 13.92 -8.94 19.87
N VAL A 67 13.37 -8.42 20.97
CA VAL A 67 11.99 -7.92 21.01
C VAL A 67 11.81 -6.72 20.09
N GLY A 68 12.78 -5.81 20.02
CA GLY A 68 12.77 -4.65 19.13
C GLY A 68 12.78 -5.03 17.64
N ILE A 69 13.64 -5.98 17.26
CA ILE A 69 13.71 -6.50 15.90
C ILE A 69 12.43 -7.25 15.55
N MET A 70 11.96 -8.15 16.42
CA MET A 70 10.72 -8.88 16.15
C MET A 70 9.53 -7.94 16.01
N LYS A 71 9.41 -6.93 16.88
CA LYS A 71 8.36 -5.92 16.77
C LYS A 71 8.41 -5.17 15.43
N ASN A 72 9.60 -4.85 14.93
CA ASN A 72 9.76 -4.15 13.66
C ASN A 72 9.54 -5.06 12.43
N ILE A 73 9.90 -6.34 12.51
CA ILE A 73 9.62 -7.33 11.46
C ILE A 73 8.10 -7.59 11.39
N TYR A 74 7.44 -7.83 12.52
CA TYR A 74 5.99 -8.04 12.56
C TYR A 74 5.17 -6.79 12.21
N ALA A 75 5.73 -5.59 12.40
CA ALA A 75 5.08 -4.34 11.98
C ALA A 75 5.00 -4.20 10.45
N TYR A 76 5.93 -4.83 9.71
CA TYR A 76 5.98 -4.74 8.26
C TYR A 76 4.92 -5.61 7.55
N ASP A 77 4.47 -6.68 8.21
CA ASP A 77 3.59 -7.69 7.61
C ASP A 77 2.09 -7.49 7.88
N MET A 78 1.72 -6.39 8.56
CA MET A 78 0.31 -6.07 8.75
C MET A 78 -0.26 -5.39 7.51
N ALA A 79 -0.56 -6.20 6.49
CA ALA A 79 -1.43 -5.80 5.40
C ALA A 79 -2.68 -5.12 6.00
N PRO A 80 -3.10 -3.95 5.48
CA PRO A 80 -4.23 -3.23 6.03
C PRO A 80 -5.48 -4.13 5.98
N LYS A 81 -5.95 -4.57 7.16
CA LYS A 81 -7.20 -5.31 7.29
C LYS A 81 -8.34 -4.39 6.86
N ILE A 82 -8.76 -4.50 5.60
CA ILE A 82 -9.96 -3.83 5.10
C ILE A 82 -11.14 -4.36 5.93
N SER A 83 -11.70 -3.50 6.78
CA SER A 83 -12.80 -3.91 7.66
C SER A 83 -14.04 -4.20 6.81
N ARG A 84 -14.69 -5.36 7.04
CA ARG A 84 -15.89 -5.81 6.29
C ARG A 84 -17.00 -4.75 6.24
N LYS A 85 -17.07 -3.90 7.27
CA LYS A 85 -18.05 -2.81 7.37
C LYS A 85 -17.93 -1.80 6.22
N TYR A 86 -16.71 -1.49 5.79
CA TYR A 86 -16.48 -0.53 4.71
C TYR A 86 -16.81 -1.10 3.33
N ILE A 87 -16.61 -2.41 3.13
CA ILE A 87 -17.00 -3.09 1.88
C ILE A 87 -18.53 -3.12 1.73
N ILE A 88 -19.24 -3.42 2.83
CA ILE A 88 -20.71 -3.43 2.84
C ILE A 88 -21.27 -2.02 2.62
N LEU A 89 -20.66 -0.99 3.22
CA LEU A 89 -21.06 0.39 3.02
C LEU A 89 -20.83 0.85 1.57
N LEU A 90 -19.67 0.51 0.99
CA LEU A 90 -19.35 0.78 -0.41
C LEU A 90 -20.34 0.10 -1.36
N SER A 91 -20.66 -1.18 -1.14
CA SER A 91 -21.58 -1.91 -2.02
C SER A 91 -23.01 -1.34 -1.94
N ALA A 92 -23.49 -1.01 -0.74
CA ALA A 92 -24.81 -0.39 -0.56
C ALA A 92 -24.88 0.99 -1.24
N LEU A 93 -23.81 1.78 -1.16
CA LEU A 93 -23.74 3.11 -1.75
C LEU A 93 -23.64 3.07 -3.28
N LEU A 94 -22.92 2.10 -3.84
CA LEU A 94 -22.92 1.86 -5.29
C LEU A 94 -24.29 1.39 -5.79
N PHE A 95 -24.95 0.49 -5.06
CA PHE A 95 -26.26 -0.03 -5.45
C PHE A 95 -27.33 1.06 -5.49
N THR A 96 -27.32 1.96 -4.50
CA THR A 96 -28.24 3.12 -4.46
C THR A 96 -27.95 4.12 -5.59
N CYS A 97 -26.69 4.36 -5.94
CA CYS A 97 -26.33 5.16 -7.13
C CYS A 97 -26.84 4.52 -8.43
N ILE A 98 -26.66 3.21 -8.62
CA ILE A 98 -27.09 2.50 -9.83
C ILE A 98 -28.62 2.56 -9.97
N ILE A 99 -29.36 2.28 -8.89
CA ILE A 99 -30.82 2.40 -8.89
C ILE A 99 -31.23 3.84 -9.21
N GLY A 100 -30.60 4.84 -8.58
CA GLY A 100 -30.87 6.25 -8.85
C GLY A 100 -30.69 6.64 -10.32
N CYS A 101 -29.60 6.20 -10.95
CA CYS A 101 -29.33 6.47 -12.37
C CYS A 101 -30.32 5.80 -13.33
N ILE A 102 -30.83 4.61 -12.99
CA ILE A 102 -31.82 3.90 -13.81
C ILE A 102 -33.22 4.50 -13.65
N SER A 103 -33.56 4.93 -12.42
CA SER A 103 -34.89 5.48 -12.10
C SER A 103 -35.07 6.93 -12.54
N LEU A 104 -34.01 7.74 -12.62
CA LEU A 104 -34.11 9.15 -13.01
C LEU A 104 -34.71 9.41 -14.41
N PRO A 105 -34.24 8.75 -15.49
CA PRO A 105 -34.74 9.03 -16.84
C PRO A 105 -36.13 8.43 -17.11
N SER A 106 -36.66 7.59 -16.21
CA SER A 106 -37.92 6.85 -16.40
C SER A 106 -39.08 7.38 -15.54
N LEU A 107 -38.85 8.39 -14.70
CA LEU A 107 -39.90 9.04 -13.92
C LEU A 107 -40.51 10.21 -14.70
N PRO A 108 -41.71 10.07 -15.29
CA PRO A 108 -42.39 11.24 -15.83
C PRO A 108 -42.70 12.20 -14.68
N ALA A 109 -42.58 13.51 -14.93
CA ALA A 109 -42.77 14.58 -13.96
C ALA A 109 -44.12 14.51 -13.19
N SER A 110 -45.07 13.72 -13.68
CA SER A 110 -46.35 13.43 -13.02
C SER A 110 -46.24 12.56 -11.76
N TYR A 111 -45.21 11.73 -11.59
CA TYR A 111 -45.06 10.90 -10.37
C TYR A 111 -44.48 11.68 -9.18
N ILE A 112 -43.68 12.72 -9.44
CA ILE A 112 -43.10 13.57 -8.38
C ILE A 112 -44.18 14.40 -7.70
N ASN A 113 -45.21 14.82 -8.45
CA ASN A 113 -46.37 15.55 -7.94
C ASN A 113 -47.42 14.64 -7.25
N GLN A 114 -47.17 13.34 -7.18
CA GLN A 114 -48.08 12.35 -6.57
C GLN A 114 -47.56 11.78 -5.26
N LEU A 115 -46.58 12.40 -4.58
CA LEU A 115 -46.26 12.03 -3.20
C LEU A 115 -47.44 12.41 -2.30
N PRO A 116 -48.29 11.46 -1.85
CA PRO A 116 -49.57 11.78 -1.21
C PRO A 116 -49.36 12.44 0.16
N THR A 117 -48.18 12.26 0.76
CA THR A 117 -47.85 12.76 2.09
C THR A 117 -47.70 14.28 2.13
N ILE A 118 -47.12 14.91 1.10
CA ILE A 118 -46.87 16.37 1.11
C ILE A 118 -48.14 17.14 0.71
N GLN A 119 -48.88 16.65 -0.29
CA GLN A 119 -50.13 17.24 -0.76
C GLN A 119 -51.21 17.25 0.34
N TYR A 120 -51.25 16.20 1.18
CA TYR A 120 -52.19 16.07 2.29
C TYR A 120 -51.99 17.16 3.36
N TYR A 121 -50.73 17.45 3.74
CA TYR A 121 -50.45 18.51 4.73
C TYR A 121 -50.63 19.92 4.15
N ILE A 122 -50.35 20.13 2.86
CA ILE A 122 -50.59 21.43 2.20
C ILE A 122 -52.09 21.74 2.11
N ASN A 123 -52.93 20.75 1.78
CA ASN A 123 -54.37 20.92 1.70
C ASN A 123 -55.03 21.13 3.08
N GLN A 124 -54.46 20.57 4.16
CA GLN A 124 -54.93 20.82 5.53
C GLN A 124 -54.64 22.25 6.02
N LEU A 125 -53.59 22.90 5.51
CA LEU A 125 -53.17 24.23 5.98
C LEU A 125 -53.87 25.39 5.25
N ASN A 126 -54.60 25.14 4.16
CA ASN A 126 -55.43 26.14 3.45
C ASN A 126 -54.70 27.46 3.11
N ILE A 127 -53.39 27.40 2.88
CA ILE A 127 -52.55 28.58 2.56
C ILE A 127 -52.45 28.72 1.05
N SER A 128 -53.52 29.21 0.43
CA SER A 128 -53.60 29.46 -1.02
C SER A 128 -52.55 30.45 -1.53
N ALA A 129 -51.88 31.20 -0.63
CA ALA A 129 -50.87 32.20 -0.95
C ALA A 129 -49.43 31.65 -1.04
N LEU A 130 -49.14 30.45 -0.53
CA LEU A 130 -47.79 29.87 -0.57
C LEU A 130 -47.61 28.85 -1.70
N GLN A 131 -48.70 28.52 -2.40
CA GLN A 131 -48.72 27.49 -3.45
C GLN A 131 -47.95 27.92 -4.71
N ASN A 132 -47.68 29.21 -4.88
CA ASN A 132 -47.02 29.77 -6.07
C ASN A 132 -45.57 30.25 -5.86
N SER A 133 -44.99 30.21 -4.66
CA SER A 133 -43.69 30.86 -4.42
C SER A 133 -42.50 29.94 -4.21
N LEU A 134 -42.69 28.62 -4.09
CA LEU A 134 -41.59 27.66 -3.89
C LEU A 134 -41.84 26.37 -4.65
N SER A 135 -41.83 26.45 -5.99
CA SER A 135 -41.61 25.27 -6.83
C SER A 135 -40.13 24.87 -6.71
N ILE A 136 -39.73 24.35 -5.55
CA ILE A 136 -38.43 23.71 -5.40
C ILE A 136 -38.40 22.60 -6.42
N ASN A 137 -37.46 22.68 -7.36
CA ASN A 137 -37.29 21.66 -8.37
C ASN A 137 -36.75 20.41 -7.66
N ILE A 138 -37.64 19.51 -7.25
CA ILE A 138 -37.30 18.27 -6.55
C ILE A 138 -36.32 17.43 -7.38
N GLN A 139 -36.39 17.54 -8.71
CA GLN A 139 -35.42 16.93 -9.61
C GLN A 139 -33.99 17.41 -9.34
N PHE A 140 -33.80 18.72 -9.12
CA PHE A 140 -32.50 19.29 -8.77
C PHE A 140 -31.99 18.79 -7.41
N VAL A 141 -32.89 18.60 -6.45
CA VAL A 141 -32.53 18.06 -5.12
C VAL A 141 -32.07 16.60 -5.22
N ILE A 142 -32.78 15.79 -6.01
CA ILE A 142 -32.42 14.39 -6.23
C ILE A 142 -31.09 14.29 -7.00
N GLU A 143 -30.94 15.04 -8.10
CA GLU A 143 -29.71 15.10 -8.90
C GLU A 143 -28.52 15.56 -8.04
N GLY A 144 -28.69 16.59 -7.22
CA GLY A 144 -27.68 17.08 -6.29
C GLY A 144 -27.29 16.03 -5.24
N SER A 145 -28.27 15.31 -4.67
CA SER A 145 -27.99 14.24 -3.71
C SER A 145 -27.23 13.07 -4.33
N LEU A 146 -27.58 12.68 -5.56
CA LEU A 146 -26.88 11.62 -6.30
C LEU A 146 -25.45 12.03 -6.64
N PHE A 147 -25.23 13.30 -6.99
CA PHE A 147 -23.89 13.84 -7.21
C PHE A 147 -23.03 13.73 -5.95
N VAL A 148 -23.56 14.09 -4.78
CA VAL A 148 -22.85 13.96 -3.48
C VAL A 148 -22.55 12.49 -3.17
N CYS A 149 -23.52 11.59 -3.37
CA CYS A 149 -23.30 10.14 -3.19
C CYS A 149 -22.20 9.61 -4.12
N ALA A 150 -22.20 9.99 -5.40
CA ALA A 150 -21.17 9.59 -6.35
C ALA A 150 -19.78 10.06 -5.91
N LEU A 151 -19.69 11.30 -5.42
CA LEU A 151 -18.44 11.89 -4.92
C LEU A 151 -17.92 11.15 -3.67
N LEU A 152 -18.82 10.83 -2.74
CA LEU A 152 -18.49 10.00 -1.57
C LEU A 152 -18.05 8.59 -1.97
N SER A 153 -18.72 7.98 -2.95
CA SER A 153 -18.33 6.67 -3.50
C SER A 153 -16.91 6.70 -4.03
N LEU A 154 -16.55 7.74 -4.80
CA LEU A 154 -15.23 7.87 -5.40
C LEU A 154 -14.13 8.03 -4.34
N ILE A 155 -14.38 8.84 -3.31
CA ILE A 155 -13.47 8.99 -2.16
C ILE A 155 -13.31 7.67 -1.39
N LEU A 156 -14.40 6.93 -1.20
CA LEU A 156 -14.38 5.63 -0.54
C LEU A 156 -13.61 4.60 -1.36
N ILE A 157 -13.80 4.54 -2.69
CA ILE A 157 -13.03 3.68 -3.59
C ILE A 157 -11.53 3.99 -3.49
N ASP A 158 -11.16 5.27 -3.52
CA ASP A 158 -9.75 5.66 -3.44
C ASP A 158 -9.11 5.23 -2.11
N ARG A 159 -9.81 5.45 -0.98
CA ARG A 159 -9.29 5.07 0.34
C ARG A 159 -9.33 3.57 0.62
N ILE A 160 -10.36 2.86 0.17
CA ILE A 160 -10.60 1.45 0.54
C ILE A 160 -9.99 0.48 -0.47
N ILE A 161 -9.98 0.80 -1.75
CA ILE A 161 -9.53 -0.11 -2.81
C ILE A 161 -8.16 0.32 -3.32
N LEU A 162 -8.01 1.58 -3.74
CA LEU A 162 -6.78 2.02 -4.42
C LEU A 162 -5.58 2.04 -3.48
N LYS A 163 -5.68 2.67 -2.29
CA LYS A 163 -4.58 2.71 -1.32
C LYS A 163 -4.00 1.34 -0.94
N PRO A 164 -4.79 0.35 -0.49
CA PRO A 164 -4.25 -0.96 -0.16
C PRO A 164 -3.72 -1.72 -1.39
N PHE A 165 -4.35 -1.53 -2.56
CA PHE A 165 -3.86 -2.13 -3.81
C PHE A 165 -2.47 -1.62 -4.19
N PHE A 166 -2.21 -0.31 -4.07
CA PHE A 166 -0.90 0.27 -4.35
C PHE A 166 0.15 -0.07 -3.29
N LEU A 167 -0.26 -0.21 -2.02
CA LEU A 167 0.65 -0.66 -0.96
C LEU A 167 1.15 -2.09 -1.23
N LYS A 168 0.25 -3.00 -1.64
CA LYS A 168 0.60 -4.39 -1.96
C LYS A 168 1.60 -4.51 -3.12
N ARG A 169 1.46 -3.67 -4.16
CA ARG A 169 2.39 -3.67 -5.30
C ARG A 169 3.81 -3.19 -4.94
N LYS A 170 3.95 -2.27 -3.98
CA LYS A 170 5.28 -1.77 -3.57
C LYS A 170 6.07 -2.85 -2.84
N THR A 171 5.40 -3.64 -2.00
CA THR A 171 6.02 -4.77 -1.31
C THR A 171 6.40 -5.91 -2.25
N ASP A 172 5.57 -6.23 -3.24
CA ASP A 172 5.88 -7.30 -4.22
C ASP A 172 7.04 -6.94 -5.18
N SER A 173 7.35 -5.64 -5.37
CA SER A 173 8.47 -5.18 -6.19
C SER A 173 9.82 -5.09 -5.46
N MET A 174 9.84 -5.37 -4.16
CA MET A 174 11.06 -5.32 -3.32
C MET A 174 11.59 -6.71 -2.92
N HIS A 175 10.92 -7.78 -3.36
CA HIS A 175 11.38 -9.17 -3.29
C HIS A 175 11.82 -9.66 -4.67
#